data_AF-D3V951-F1
#
_entry.id   AF-D3V951-F1
#
_cell.length_a   1.000
_cell.length_b   1.000
_cell.length_c   1.000
_cell.angle_alpha   90.00
_cell.angle_beta   90.00
_cell.angle_gamma   90.00
#
_symmetry.space_group_name_H-M   'P 1'
#
loop_
_entity.id
_entity.type
_entity.pdbx_description
1 polymer ?
#
loop_
_entity_poly.entity_id
_entity_poly.type
_entity_poly.pdbx_seq_one_letter_code
_entity_poly.pdbx_strand_id
1 'polypeptide(L)'
;MSGRKSFTSQLPSEVIAELHQRIRVARYGEHESLVRWLESLGYSASRSGMHRYATQLKRKDGYQGVAGSFVLEAALNDAPTRDHNLVALYQELGELEYRRALLIERIREITESKIY
;
A
#
# COMPACT_ATOMS: atom_id res chain seq x y z
N MET A 1 21.47 -11.90 -12.14
CA MET A 1 21.57 -10.66 -11.32
C MET A 1 20.59 -10.77 -10.16
N SER A 2 21.07 -10.95 -8.93
CA SER A 2 20.21 -11.07 -7.75
C SER A 2 19.60 -9.70 -7.45
N GLY A 3 18.28 -9.57 -7.62
CA GLY A 3 17.57 -8.31 -7.34
C GLY A 3 17.74 -7.93 -5.88
N ARG A 4 18.28 -6.73 -5.61
CA ARG A 4 18.47 -6.23 -4.25
C ARG A 4 17.12 -6.28 -3.52
N LYS A 5 17.01 -7.11 -2.47
CA LYS A 5 15.79 -7.22 -1.67
C LYS A 5 15.36 -5.83 -1.22
N SER A 6 14.08 -5.49 -1.42
CA SER A 6 13.51 -4.23 -0.93
C SER A 6 13.63 -4.18 0.58
N PHE A 7 13.94 -3.02 1.17
CA PHE A 7 13.98 -2.84 2.63
C PHE A 7 12.63 -3.23 3.27
N THR A 8 11.54 -3.12 2.52
CA THR A 8 10.20 -3.52 2.95
C THR A 8 10.02 -5.02 3.15
N SER A 9 10.92 -5.87 2.64
CA SER A 9 10.86 -7.32 2.89
C SER A 9 11.13 -7.71 4.34
N GLN A 10 11.65 -6.78 5.14
CA GLN A 10 11.97 -6.97 6.56
C GLN A 10 10.95 -6.29 7.49
N LEU A 11 9.96 -5.60 6.92
CA LEU A 11 8.99 -4.83 7.70
C LEU A 11 7.74 -5.67 7.97
N PRO A 12 7.20 -5.66 9.21
CA PRO A 12 5.86 -6.17 9.51
C PRO A 12 4.78 -5.45 8.71
N SER A 13 3.64 -6.12 8.49
CA SER A 13 2.49 -5.58 7.75
C SER A 13 2.01 -4.24 8.30
N GLU A 14 2.01 -4.09 9.62
CA GLU A 14 1.53 -2.92 10.33
C GLU A 14 2.46 -1.72 10.07
N VAL A 15 3.77 -1.96 10.06
CA VAL A 15 4.78 -0.94 9.74
C VAL A 15 4.70 -0.52 8.28
N ILE A 16 4.41 -1.46 7.37
CA ILE A 16 4.20 -1.14 5.95
C ILE A 16 2.96 -0.27 5.77
N ALA A 17 1.85 -0.60 6.44
CA ALA A 17 0.62 0.19 6.37
C ALA A 17 0.84 1.62 6.88
N GLU A 18 1.50 1.78 8.02
CA GLU A 18 1.85 3.09 8.58
C GLU A 18 2.83 3.85 7.67
N LEU A 19 3.80 3.16 7.07
CA LEU A 19 4.71 3.76 6.09
C LEU A 19 3.95 4.32 4.88
N HIS A 20 2.94 3.61 4.37
CA HIS A 20 2.11 4.10 3.26
C HIS A 20 1.37 5.37 3.65
N GLN A 21 0.76 5.40 4.83
CA GLN A 21 0.05 6.59 5.31
C GLN A 21 1.00 7.78 5.43
N ARG A 22 2.18 7.59 6.03
CA ARG A 22 3.19 8.65 6.15
C ARG A 22 3.68 9.14 4.81
N ILE A 23 3.90 8.26 3.84
CA ILE A 23 4.27 8.65 2.48
C ILE A 23 3.19 9.53 1.85
N ARG A 24 1.91 9.19 2.02
CA ARG A 24 0.79 9.97 1.47
C ARG A 24 0.63 11.33 2.16
N VAL A 25 0.75 11.36 3.49
CA VAL A 25 0.76 12.62 4.28
C VAL A 25 1.89 13.53 3.83
N ALA A 26 3.09 12.97 3.62
CA ALA A 26 4.24 13.69 3.07
C ALA A 26 4.13 13.99 1.56
N ARG A 27 2.96 13.77 0.94
CA ARG A 27 2.71 13.96 -0.51
C ARG A 27 3.76 13.30 -1.40
N TYR A 28 4.16 12.08 -1.03
CA TYR A 28 5.19 11.28 -1.66
C TYR A 28 6.59 11.93 -1.67
N GLY A 29 6.83 12.89 -0.79
CA GLY A 29 8.11 13.58 -0.59
C GLY A 29 8.82 13.17 0.69
N GLU A 30 9.61 14.10 1.24
CA GLU A 30 10.25 14.03 2.57
C GLU A 30 10.96 12.70 2.92
N HIS A 31 11.61 12.08 1.94
CA HIS A 31 12.18 10.74 2.08
C HIS A 31 13.16 10.59 3.24
N GLU A 32 13.89 11.66 3.58
CA GLU A 32 14.82 11.63 4.70
C GLU A 32 14.08 11.50 6.05
N SER A 33 12.97 12.21 6.23
CA SER A 33 12.12 12.11 7.42
C SER A 33 11.54 10.71 7.58
N LEU A 34 11.07 10.13 6.46
CA LEU A 34 10.52 8.77 6.43
C LEU A 34 11.57 7.71 6.75
N VAL A 35 12.81 7.88 6.28
CA VAL A 35 13.93 7.01 6.63
C VAL A 35 14.25 7.10 8.12
N ARG A 36 14.36 8.32 8.67
CA ARG A 36 14.61 8.52 10.11
C ARG A 36 13.52 7.90 10.99
N TRP A 37 12.27 7.93 10.54
CA TRP A 37 11.17 7.26 11.23
C TRP A 37 11.31 5.73 11.21
N LEU A 38 11.73 5.12 10.10
CA LEU A 38 12.01 3.69 10.09
C LEU A 38 13.21 3.34 10.99
N GLU A 39 14.24 4.18 10.98
CA GLU A 39 15.42 4.01 11.84
C GLU A 39 15.06 4.07 13.32
N SER A 40 14.15 4.96 13.73
CA SER A 40 13.69 5.03 15.12
C SER A 40 12.89 3.80 15.57
N LEU A 41 12.34 3.04 14.62
CA LEU A 41 11.70 1.74 14.85
C LEU A 41 12.68 0.56 14.76
N GLY A 42 13.96 0.82 14.49
CA GLY A 42 15.01 -0.21 14.36
C GLY A 42 15.19 -0.78 12.96
N TYR A 43 14.56 -0.20 11.92
CA TYR A 43 14.66 -0.67 10.54
C TYR A 43 15.55 0.24 9.70
N SER A 44 16.45 -0.35 8.92
CA SER A 44 17.32 0.41 8.01
C SER A 44 16.69 0.58 6.63
N ALA A 45 16.68 1.81 6.11
CA ALA A 45 16.32 2.10 4.73
C ALA A 45 17.26 3.16 4.15
N SER A 46 17.57 3.08 2.85
CA SER A 46 18.30 4.16 2.19
C SER A 46 17.34 5.21 1.65
N ARG A 47 17.77 6.47 1.59
CA ARG A 47 16.99 7.56 0.96
C ARG A 47 16.57 7.24 -0.48
N SER A 48 17.48 6.66 -1.27
CA SER A 48 17.19 6.25 -2.65
C SER A 48 16.21 5.07 -2.74
N GLY A 49 16.29 4.14 -1.78
CA GLY A 49 15.32 3.05 -1.62
C GLY A 49 13.94 3.59 -1.29
N MET A 50 13.85 4.53 -0.35
CA MET A 50 12.62 5.21 0.04
C MET A 50 12.01 5.99 -1.13
N HIS A 51 12.81 6.77 -1.85
CA HIS A 51 12.36 7.49 -3.05
C HIS A 51 11.75 6.54 -4.10
N ARG A 52 12.45 5.45 -4.43
CA ARG A 52 11.95 4.44 -5.38
C ARG A 52 10.67 3.77 -4.89
N TYR A 53 10.56 3.54 -3.59
CA TYR A 53 9.38 2.94 -2.99
C TYR A 53 8.19 3.88 -3.05
N ALA A 54 8.34 5.12 -2.57
CA ALA A 54 7.31 6.16 -2.64
C ALA A 54 6.87 6.42 -4.09
N THR A 55 7.80 6.39 -5.05
CA THR A 55 7.47 6.51 -6.48
C THR A 55 6.58 5.37 -6.98
N GLN A 56 6.83 4.13 -6.55
CA GLN A 56 6.00 2.98 -6.92
C GLN A 56 4.63 3.05 -6.25
N LEU A 57 4.58 3.40 -4.96
CA LEU A 57 3.33 3.59 -4.24
C LEU A 57 2.47 4.68 -4.92
N LYS A 58 3.07 5.82 -5.25
CA LYS A 58 2.39 6.91 -5.98
C LYS A 58 1.74 6.47 -7.28
N ARG A 59 2.46 5.65 -8.06
CA ARG A 59 1.93 5.08 -9.32
C ARG A 59 0.78 4.13 -9.05
N LYS A 60 0.86 3.31 -7.99
CA LYS A 60 -0.22 2.42 -7.55
C LYS A 60 -1.44 3.21 -7.09
N ASP A 61 -1.23 4.34 -6.43
CA ASP A 61 -2.27 5.27 -5.99
C ASP A 61 -2.83 6.11 -7.16
N GLY A 62 -2.33 5.93 -8.40
CA GLY A 62 -2.86 6.55 -9.62
C GLY A 62 -2.31 7.94 -9.95
N TYR A 63 -1.33 8.43 -9.19
CA TYR A 63 -0.77 9.78 -9.39
C TYR A 63 0.46 9.80 -10.29
N GLN A 64 0.61 10.90 -11.03
CA GLN A 64 1.76 11.19 -11.89
C GLN A 64 2.48 12.47 -11.43
N GLY A 65 3.62 12.79 -12.03
CA GLY A 65 4.43 13.97 -11.68
C GLY A 65 5.48 13.72 -10.60
N VAL A 66 6.25 14.76 -10.25
CA VAL A 66 7.31 14.71 -9.23
C VAL A 66 6.75 15.23 -7.89
N ALA A 67 7.26 14.74 -6.76
CA ALA A 67 6.91 15.29 -5.45
C ALA A 67 7.14 16.81 -5.42
N GLY A 68 6.15 17.59 -4.97
CA GLY A 68 6.20 19.06 -4.97
C GLY A 68 6.01 19.73 -6.35
N SER A 69 5.75 18.98 -7.41
CA SER A 69 5.41 19.57 -8.71
C SER A 69 3.96 20.07 -8.73
N PHE A 70 3.70 21.19 -9.42
CA PHE A 70 2.35 21.73 -9.57
C PHE A 70 1.34 20.70 -10.08
N VAL A 71 1.72 19.85 -11.04
CA VAL A 71 0.84 18.81 -11.61
C VAL A 71 0.41 17.80 -10.54
N LEU A 72 1.35 17.35 -9.70
CA LEU A 72 1.03 16.43 -8.62
C LEU A 72 0.19 17.13 -7.54
N GLU A 73 0.57 18.35 -7.16
CA GLU A 73 -0.18 19.11 -6.15
C GLU A 73 -1.61 19.40 -6.59
N ALA A 74 -1.82 19.78 -7.85
CA ALA A 74 -3.14 19.93 -8.44
C ALA A 74 -3.92 18.61 -8.40
N ALA A 75 -3.32 17.49 -8.83
CA ALA A 75 -3.99 16.18 -8.78
C ALA A 75 -4.33 15.73 -7.35
N LEU A 76 -3.48 16.03 -6.35
CA LEU A 76 -3.74 15.70 -4.95
C LEU A 76 -4.81 16.58 -4.31
N ASN A 77 -4.96 17.83 -4.78
CA ASN A 77 -5.95 18.77 -4.26
C ASN A 77 -7.29 18.68 -5.01
N ASP A 78 -7.28 18.28 -6.29
CA ASP A 78 -8.46 18.12 -7.16
C ASP A 78 -9.05 16.72 -7.08
N ALA A 79 -8.27 15.73 -6.60
CA ALA A 79 -8.83 14.49 -6.12
C ALA A 79 -9.87 14.85 -5.05
N PRO A 80 -11.17 14.49 -5.23
CA PRO A 80 -12.13 14.71 -4.17
C PRO A 80 -11.55 14.03 -2.94
N THR A 81 -11.76 14.63 -1.78
CA THR A 81 -11.51 14.08 -0.44
C THR A 81 -12.29 12.78 -0.18
N ARG A 82 -12.53 11.95 -1.19
CA ARG A 82 -12.74 10.51 -1.07
C ARG A 82 -11.39 9.88 -0.89
N ASP A 83 -10.99 9.87 0.38
CA ASP A 83 -10.07 8.93 1.00
C ASP A 83 -9.80 7.72 0.06
N HIS A 84 -8.79 7.83 -0.81
CA HIS A 84 -8.49 6.78 -1.79
C HIS A 84 -8.19 5.46 -1.08
N ASN A 85 -7.76 5.53 0.20
CA ASN A 85 -7.71 4.40 1.10
C ASN A 85 -9.09 3.79 1.33
N LEU A 86 -10.12 4.58 1.59
CA LEU A 86 -11.48 4.06 1.81
C LEU A 86 -12.04 3.37 0.56
N VAL A 87 -11.82 3.93 -0.63
CA VAL A 87 -12.21 3.27 -1.89
C VAL A 87 -11.44 1.96 -2.09
N ALA A 88 -10.13 1.98 -1.87
CA ALA A 88 -9.30 0.77 -1.95
C ALA A 88 -9.68 -0.27 -0.89
N LEU A 89 -9.99 0.15 0.34
CA LEU A 89 -10.46 -0.71 1.43
C LEU A 89 -11.84 -1.30 1.13
N TYR A 90 -12.75 -0.53 0.53
CA TYR A 90 -14.04 -1.07 0.08
C TYR A 90 -13.87 -2.09 -1.05
N GLN A 91 -12.94 -1.85 -1.97
CA GLN A 91 -12.62 -2.82 -3.01
C GLN A 91 -12.04 -4.11 -2.42
N GLU A 92 -11.05 -3.99 -1.53
CA GLU A 92 -10.43 -5.14 -0.85
C GLU A 92 -11.46 -5.92 -0.02
N LEU A 93 -12.35 -5.22 0.69
CA LEU A 93 -13.45 -5.84 1.43
C LEU A 93 -14.40 -6.62 0.50
N GLY A 94 -14.73 -6.05 -0.67
CA GLY A 94 -15.55 -6.73 -1.67
C GLY A 94 -14.91 -8.01 -2.20
N GLU A 95 -13.59 -7.98 -2.47
CA GLU A 95 -12.83 -9.17 -2.91
C GLU A 95 -12.81 -10.26 -1.83
N LEU A 96 -12.67 -9.89 -0.56
CA LEU A 96 -12.71 -10.83 0.57
C LEU A 96 -14.09 -11.48 0.75
N GLU A 97 -15.17 -10.70 0.67
CA GLU A 97 -16.54 -11.21 0.77
C GLU A 97 -16.87 -12.18 -0.37
N TYR A 98 -16.46 -11.87 -1.59
CA TYR A 98 -16.60 -12.78 -2.72
C TYR A 98 -15.85 -14.10 -2.50
N ARG A 99 -14.60 -14.02 -2.05
CA ARG A 99 -13.80 -15.21 -1.77
C ARG A 99 -14.41 -16.06 -0.64
N ARG A 100 -14.98 -15.42 0.39
CA ARG A 100 -15.70 -16.08 1.47
C ARG A 100 -16.91 -16.86 0.92
N ALA A 101 -17.69 -16.26 0.02
CA ALA A 101 -18.84 -16.91 -0.58
C ALA A 101 -18.44 -18.19 -1.34
N LEU A 102 -17.38 -18.12 -2.17
CA LEU A 102 -16.85 -19.30 -2.87
C LEU A 102 -16.37 -20.40 -1.92
N LEU A 103 -15.70 -20.03 -0.82
CA LEU A 103 -15.26 -21.01 0.18
C LEU A 103 -16.44 -21.70 0.87
N ILE A 104 -17.50 -20.96 1.17
CA ILE A 104 -18.72 -21.52 1.78
C ILE A 104 -19.41 -22.49 0.81
N GLU A 105 -19.52 -22.13 -0.46
CA GLU A 105 -20.06 -23.01 -1.50
C GLU A 105 -19.25 -24.30 -1.60
N ARG A 106 -17.91 -24.20 -1.64
CA ARG A 106 -17.03 -25.36 -1.66
C ARG A 106 -17.17 -26.24 -0.43
N ILE A 107 -17.33 -25.65 0.76
CA ILE A 107 -17.57 -26.39 2.00
C ILE A 107 -18.90 -27.15 1.91
N ARG A 108 -19.95 -26.53 1.36
CA ARG A 108 -21.25 -27.18 1.16
C ARG A 108 -21.13 -28.38 0.22
N GLU A 109 -20.51 -28.21 -0.94
CA GLU A 109 -20.27 -29.31 -1.90
C GLU A 109 -19.56 -30.50 -1.25
N ILE A 110 -18.49 -30.24 -0.49
CA ILE A 110 -17.71 -31.29 0.19
C ILE A 110 -18.55 -31.97 1.28
N THR A 111 -19.38 -31.20 1.99
CA THR A 111 -20.24 -31.74 3.05
C THR A 111 -21.34 -32.63 2.47
N GLU A 112 -22.01 -32.18 1.42
CA GLU A 112 -23.07 -32.94 0.73
C GLU A 112 -22.50 -34.20 0.05
N SER A 113 -21.31 -34.10 -0.55
CA SER A 113 -20.61 -35.24 -1.14
C SER A 113 -20.14 -36.30 -0.13
N LYS A 114 -20.08 -35.97 1.17
CA LYS A 114 -19.73 -36.92 2.24
C LYS A 114 -20.94 -37.56 2.91
N ILE A 115 -22.15 -37.06 2.62
CA ILE A 115 -23.41 -37.57 3.17
C ILE A 115 -24.00 -38.69 2.27
N TYR A 116 -23.49 -38.85 1.05
CA TYR A 116 -23.67 -40.01 0.18
C TYR A 116 -22.42 -40.88 0.17
#